data_AF-A0A7W0QU78-F1
#
_entry.id   AF-A0A7W0QU78-F1
#
_cell.length_a   1.000
_cell.length_b   1.000
_cell.length_c   1.000
_cell.angle_alpha   90.00
_cell.angle_beta   90.00
_cell.angle_gamma   90.00
#
_symmetry.space_group_name_H-M   'P 1'
#
loop_
_entity.id
_entity.type
_entity.pdbx_description
1 polymer ?
#
loop_
_entity_poly.entity_id
_entity_poly.type
_entity_poly.pdbx_seq_one_letter_code
_entity_poly.pdbx_strand_id
1 'polypeptide(L)'
;MVHTLAESAPATYDPFVLSPLEPSPGGRLLASVGCRTARTGDSLGKHEVWIEADWSVRTPHELALERIAMAMGGYLSCVDLVDREVPALRELVQLHARRVFPQFTRNEVGRWTLRVLAPGCQCRPTGFRSATEAAEHARDPAHVAQLYGVPPRELQRRLRVIEDVHRTRFHVSPIAPEAEHAVREHDGMSLLWAAGVHPDLVVALHELLWPGGPPMPVWFYLGAVTHRRDMAWVAQTLAAVPDEDVAVWLCWTETELDRTQPNARAAWLRAGVPRKAVATLADGAYSPVDVARLMARTRRSLCSAATTLAAWHRAGCHPSLEDIALVDGLGADPWFEPSVGAVDWLWDRVGRAWTGPTRTQLGLLLAVCGTRSAVLSVLAEGIADPRAAARMINGDQVSLSDALAHGAGPVTCR
;
A
#
# COMPACT_ATOMS: atom_id res chain seq x y z
N MET A 1 -6.32 31.44 41.34
CA MET A 1 -6.50 30.28 40.46
C MET A 1 -6.73 30.80 39.06
N VAL A 2 -5.69 30.78 38.22
CA VAL A 2 -5.76 31.20 36.82
C VAL A 2 -6.12 29.96 36.02
N HIS A 3 -7.32 29.96 35.41
CA HIS A 3 -7.69 28.94 34.44
C HIS A 3 -6.92 29.20 33.16
N THR A 4 -5.85 28.43 32.93
CA THR A 4 -5.17 28.35 31.66
C THR A 4 -6.15 27.72 30.67
N LEU A 5 -6.68 28.53 29.74
CA LEU A 5 -7.41 28.05 28.59
C LEU A 5 -6.44 27.16 27.80
N ALA A 6 -6.73 25.87 27.72
CA ALA A 6 -6.03 24.96 26.84
C ALA A 6 -6.22 25.46 25.41
N GLU A 7 -5.15 25.98 24.81
CA GLU A 7 -5.09 26.24 23.38
C GLU A 7 -5.47 24.94 22.67
N SER A 8 -6.60 24.98 21.98
CA SER A 8 -7.04 23.88 21.13
C SER A 8 -5.94 23.68 20.08
N ALA A 9 -5.31 22.51 20.09
CA ALA A 9 -4.35 22.16 19.05
C ALA A 9 -4.99 22.45 17.68
N PRO A 10 -4.30 23.16 16.76
CA PRO A 10 -4.86 23.47 15.46
C PRO A 10 -5.29 22.16 14.81
N ALA A 11 -6.51 22.13 14.27
CA ALA A 11 -7.02 20.99 13.52
C ALA A 11 -5.95 20.53 12.54
N THR A 12 -5.49 19.29 12.70
CA THR A 12 -4.44 18.71 11.86
C THR A 12 -4.92 18.78 10.41
N TYR A 13 -4.27 19.61 9.60
CA TYR A 13 -4.57 19.76 8.19
C TYR A 13 -4.35 18.40 7.51
N ASP A 14 -5.43 17.80 6.99
CA ASP A 14 -5.38 16.56 6.22
C ASP A 14 -5.09 16.92 4.76
N PRO A 15 -3.86 16.69 4.25
CA PRO A 15 -3.49 17.13 2.91
C PRO A 15 -4.28 16.41 1.82
N PHE A 16 -4.98 15.32 2.13
CA PHE A 16 -5.78 14.55 1.18
C PHE A 16 -7.22 15.04 1.04
N VAL A 17 -7.63 16.06 1.81
CA VAL A 17 -9.01 16.56 1.80
C VAL A 17 -9.05 17.93 1.14
N LEU A 18 -9.72 17.99 -0.01
CA LEU A 18 -10.04 19.25 -0.68
C LEU A 18 -11.41 19.74 -0.24
N SER A 19 -11.61 21.06 -0.26
CA SER A 19 -12.92 21.64 -0.02
C SER A 19 -13.94 21.04 -1.01
N PRO A 20 -15.08 20.55 -0.53
CA PRO A 20 -16.08 19.96 -1.39
C PRO A 20 -16.67 21.01 -2.33
N LEU A 21 -17.05 20.59 -3.53
CA LEU A 21 -17.81 21.44 -4.43
C LEU A 21 -19.26 21.56 -3.96
N GLU A 22 -19.76 22.78 -3.89
CA GLU A 22 -21.16 23.06 -3.59
C GLU A 22 -22.06 22.75 -4.80
N PRO A 23 -23.38 22.51 -4.61
CA PRO A 23 -24.33 22.26 -5.71
C PRO A 23 -24.38 23.35 -6.78
N SER A 24 -24.03 24.60 -6.43
CA SER A 24 -23.87 25.72 -7.36
C SER A 24 -22.72 26.63 -6.91
N PRO A 25 -22.18 27.52 -7.77
CA PRO A 25 -21.22 28.55 -7.35
C PRO A 25 -21.76 29.54 -6.30
N GLY A 26 -23.08 29.61 -6.09
CA GLY A 26 -23.72 30.45 -5.08
C GLY A 26 -24.16 29.66 -3.84
N GLY A 27 -23.59 28.48 -3.60
CA GLY A 27 -23.98 27.57 -2.52
C GLY A 27 -25.16 26.70 -2.89
N ARG A 28 -26.37 27.27 -2.92
CA ARG A 28 -27.61 26.50 -3.08
C ARG A 28 -28.04 26.35 -4.54
N LEU A 29 -28.77 25.28 -4.85
CA LEU A 29 -29.37 25.00 -6.15
C LEU A 29 -30.90 24.83 -6.02
N LEU A 30 -31.66 25.58 -6.82
CA LEU A 30 -33.09 25.38 -6.99
C LEU A 30 -33.33 24.29 -8.04
N ALA A 31 -34.07 23.24 -7.68
CA ALA A 31 -34.42 22.16 -8.60
C ALA A 31 -35.94 21.94 -8.65
N SER A 32 -36.43 21.53 -9.81
CA SER A 32 -37.83 21.11 -9.98
C SER A 32 -37.92 19.58 -9.92
N VAL A 33 -38.84 19.06 -9.11
CA VAL A 33 -39.03 17.62 -8.88
C VAL A 33 -40.47 17.24 -9.17
N GLY A 34 -40.66 16.18 -9.95
CA GLY A 34 -41.97 15.59 -10.19
C GLY A 34 -42.43 14.76 -8.99
N CYS A 35 -43.55 15.13 -8.38
CA CYS A 35 -44.16 14.41 -7.27
C CYS A 35 -44.79 13.12 -7.79
N ARG A 36 -44.31 11.97 -7.31
CA ARG A 36 -44.77 10.64 -7.72
C ARG A 36 -45.05 9.78 -6.50
N THR A 37 -46.18 9.07 -6.55
CA THR A 37 -46.58 8.06 -5.55
C THR A 37 -46.33 6.62 -6.01
N ALA A 38 -45.78 6.45 -7.22
CA ALA A 38 -45.30 5.18 -7.77
C ALA A 38 -43.96 5.36 -8.48
N ARG A 39 -43.14 4.29 -8.53
CA ARG A 39 -41.83 4.28 -9.22
C ARG A 39 -41.94 4.53 -10.73
N THR A 40 -43.06 4.11 -11.30
CA THR A 40 -43.40 4.25 -12.73
C THR A 40 -44.71 5.02 -12.86
N GLY A 41 -44.88 5.70 -14.00
CA GLY A 41 -46.04 6.55 -14.26
C GLY A 41 -45.74 8.04 -14.20
N ASP A 42 -46.76 8.82 -14.52
CA ASP A 42 -46.67 10.28 -14.60
C ASP A 42 -46.59 10.93 -13.23
N SER A 43 -45.92 12.09 -13.16
CA SER A 43 -45.93 12.90 -11.95
C SER A 43 -47.31 13.52 -11.74
N LEU A 44 -47.82 13.49 -10.51
CA LEU A 44 -49.05 14.18 -10.10
C LEU A 44 -48.91 15.71 -10.20
N GLY A 45 -47.68 16.22 -10.22
CA GLY A 45 -47.33 17.61 -10.37
C GLY A 45 -45.83 17.81 -10.21
N LYS A 46 -45.35 19.05 -10.33
CA LYS A 46 -43.97 19.44 -10.03
C LYS A 46 -43.97 20.44 -8.87
N HIS A 47 -42.96 20.39 -8.03
CA HIS A 47 -42.68 21.43 -7.04
C HIS A 47 -41.19 21.73 -6.99
N GLU A 48 -40.87 22.84 -6.34
CA GLU A 48 -39.51 23.30 -6.15
C GLU A 48 -38.91 22.71 -4.88
N VAL A 49 -37.63 22.35 -4.97
CA VAL A 49 -36.80 21.96 -3.82
C VAL A 49 -35.50 22.75 -3.85
N TRP A 50 -34.97 23.04 -2.67
CA TRP A 50 -33.65 23.64 -2.50
C TRP A 50 -32.66 22.56 -2.10
N ILE A 51 -31.57 22.43 -2.85
CA ILE A 51 -30.37 21.69 -2.41
C ILE A 51 -29.43 22.75 -1.85
N GLU A 52 -29.21 22.73 -0.54
CA GLU A 52 -28.39 23.71 0.17
C GLU A 52 -26.89 23.44 -0.03
N ALA A 53 -26.03 24.38 0.36
CA ALA A 53 -24.58 24.30 0.13
C ALA A 53 -23.93 23.04 0.74
N ASP A 54 -24.45 22.56 1.86
CA ASP A 54 -24.01 21.34 2.55
C ASP A 54 -24.59 20.04 1.96
N TRP A 55 -25.31 20.16 0.82
CA TRP A 55 -26.04 19.10 0.15
C TRP A 55 -27.28 18.58 0.89
N SER A 56 -27.75 19.27 1.94
CA SER A 56 -29.06 19.01 2.51
C SER A 56 -30.18 19.47 1.56
N VAL A 57 -31.38 18.89 1.71
CA VAL A 57 -32.51 19.19 0.82
C VAL A 57 -33.67 19.74 1.63
N ARG A 58 -34.18 20.90 1.19
CA ARG A 58 -35.37 21.54 1.72
C ARG A 58 -36.51 21.40 0.72
N THR A 59 -37.58 20.75 1.15
CA THR A 59 -38.78 20.44 0.34
C THR A 59 -40.04 20.98 1.05
N PRO A 60 -41.12 21.32 0.32
CA PRO A 60 -42.40 21.68 0.93
C PRO A 60 -43.10 20.52 1.65
N HIS A 61 -42.62 19.29 1.51
CA HIS A 61 -43.22 18.11 2.13
C HIS A 61 -42.62 17.81 3.51
N GLU A 62 -43.42 17.18 4.38
CA GLU A 62 -42.91 16.67 5.66
C GLU A 62 -42.30 15.27 5.51
N LEU A 63 -40.99 15.23 5.30
CA LEU A 63 -40.20 14.02 5.04
C LEU A 63 -40.38 12.94 6.11
N ALA A 64 -40.62 13.30 7.37
CA ALA A 64 -40.85 12.32 8.42
C ALA A 64 -42.14 11.50 8.17
N LEU A 65 -43.23 12.18 7.79
CA LEU A 65 -44.50 11.53 7.45
C LEU A 65 -44.38 10.73 6.14
N GLU A 66 -43.64 11.26 5.16
CA GLU A 66 -43.39 10.57 3.91
C GLU A 66 -42.61 9.25 4.11
N ARG A 67 -41.59 9.25 4.96
CA ARG A 67 -40.84 8.03 5.30
C ARG A 67 -41.73 6.99 6.00
N ILE A 68 -42.66 7.41 6.86
CA ILE A 68 -43.66 6.51 7.46
C ILE A 68 -44.56 5.91 6.36
N ALA A 69 -45.07 6.73 5.44
CA ALA A 69 -45.90 6.23 4.34
C ALA A 69 -45.13 5.24 3.44
N MET A 70 -43.85 5.48 3.17
CA MET A 70 -42.99 4.52 2.45
C MET A 70 -42.77 3.22 3.23
N ALA A 71 -42.57 3.30 4.55
CA ALA A 71 -42.47 2.12 5.40
C ALA A 71 -43.75 1.27 5.39
N MET A 72 -44.92 1.90 5.17
CA MET A 72 -46.21 1.22 4.99
C MET A 72 -46.43 0.67 3.56
N GLY A 73 -45.41 0.70 2.70
CA GLY A 73 -45.47 0.16 1.33
C GLY A 73 -45.79 1.19 0.24
N GLY A 74 -45.88 2.48 0.58
CA GLY A 74 -45.97 3.56 -0.39
C GLY A 74 -44.65 3.83 -1.12
N TYR A 75 -44.70 4.68 -2.14
CA TYR A 75 -43.52 5.26 -2.78
C TYR A 75 -43.67 6.78 -2.78
N LEU A 76 -42.59 7.52 -2.47
CA LEU A 76 -42.60 8.97 -2.51
C LEU A 76 -41.28 9.48 -3.09
N SER A 77 -41.38 10.21 -4.21
CA SER A 77 -40.21 10.70 -4.95
C SER A 77 -39.31 11.65 -4.16
N CYS A 78 -39.86 12.40 -3.19
CA CYS A 78 -39.08 13.35 -2.39
C CYS A 78 -38.19 12.62 -1.38
N VAL A 79 -38.66 11.53 -0.80
CA VAL A 79 -37.82 10.67 0.05
C VAL A 79 -36.71 10.02 -0.77
N ASP A 80 -37.01 9.45 -1.94
CA ASP A 80 -35.96 8.88 -2.82
C ASP A 80 -34.95 9.94 -3.27
N LEU A 81 -35.41 11.18 -3.52
CA LEU A 81 -34.53 12.32 -3.83
C LEU A 81 -33.56 12.61 -2.68
N VAL A 82 -34.08 12.79 -1.45
CA VAL A 82 -33.28 13.19 -0.28
C VAL A 82 -32.37 12.06 0.18
N ASP A 83 -32.89 10.84 0.26
CA ASP A 83 -32.18 9.72 0.88
C ASP A 83 -31.23 9.01 -0.10
N ARG A 84 -31.41 9.19 -1.42
CA ARG A 84 -30.62 8.48 -2.44
C ARG A 84 -30.10 9.38 -3.55
N GLU A 85 -30.96 10.10 -4.28
CA GLU A 85 -30.52 10.82 -5.49
C GLU A 85 -29.54 11.96 -5.19
N VAL A 86 -29.79 12.80 -4.18
CA VAL A 86 -28.90 13.92 -3.82
C VAL A 86 -27.58 13.43 -3.24
N PRO A 87 -27.53 12.43 -2.34
CA PRO A 87 -26.28 11.79 -1.94
C PRO A 87 -25.49 11.21 -3.12
N ALA A 88 -26.14 10.51 -4.06
CA ALA A 88 -25.46 10.00 -5.27
C ALA A 88 -24.95 11.14 -6.16
N LEU A 89 -25.73 12.21 -6.30
CA LEU A 89 -25.36 13.38 -7.09
C LEU A 89 -24.17 14.11 -6.46
N ARG A 90 -24.15 14.26 -5.13
CA ARG A 90 -23.02 14.80 -4.38
C ARG A 90 -21.76 14.01 -4.70
N GLU A 91 -21.79 12.70 -4.49
CA GLU A 91 -20.65 11.82 -4.72
C GLU A 91 -20.15 11.92 -6.17
N LEU A 92 -21.06 11.81 -7.14
CA LEU A 92 -20.71 11.90 -8.56
C LEU A 92 -20.06 13.24 -8.92
N VAL A 93 -20.60 14.36 -8.40
CA VAL A 93 -20.04 15.70 -8.61
C VAL A 93 -18.67 15.83 -7.96
N GLN A 94 -18.48 15.33 -6.73
CA GLN A 94 -17.15 15.37 -6.08
C GLN A 94 -16.11 14.55 -6.84
N LEU A 95 -16.48 13.36 -7.33
CA LEU A 95 -15.60 12.50 -8.12
C LEU A 95 -15.29 13.13 -9.50
N HIS A 96 -16.28 13.75 -10.15
CA HIS A 96 -16.08 14.51 -11.40
C HIS A 96 -15.21 15.74 -11.19
N ALA A 97 -15.39 16.49 -10.12
CA ALA A 97 -14.54 17.63 -9.81
C ALA A 97 -13.18 17.22 -9.21
N ARG A 98 -12.92 15.92 -9.02
CA ARG A 98 -11.71 15.36 -8.36
C ARG A 98 -11.48 15.94 -6.95
N ARG A 99 -12.55 16.38 -6.28
CA ARG A 99 -12.52 16.83 -4.89
C ARG A 99 -12.45 15.65 -3.91
N VAL A 100 -12.90 14.48 -4.36
CA VAL A 100 -12.74 13.19 -3.67
C VAL A 100 -12.00 12.24 -4.60
N PHE A 101 -11.00 11.55 -4.05
CA PHE A 101 -10.26 10.52 -4.77
C PHE A 101 -11.07 9.20 -4.82
N PRO A 102 -11.23 8.57 -5.99
CA PRO A 102 -11.93 7.28 -6.06
C PRO A 102 -11.22 6.19 -5.25
N GLN A 103 -11.98 5.43 -4.46
CA GLN A 103 -11.40 4.40 -3.59
C GLN A 103 -11.04 3.12 -4.36
N PHE A 104 -9.91 3.11 -5.06
CA PHE A 104 -9.31 1.90 -5.62
C PHE A 104 -8.00 1.53 -4.92
N THR A 105 -7.48 0.35 -5.23
CA THR A 105 -6.16 -0.12 -4.81
C THR A 105 -5.55 -0.99 -5.91
N ARG A 106 -4.26 -1.32 -5.79
CA ARG A 106 -3.57 -2.23 -6.69
C ARG A 106 -3.34 -3.56 -6.01
N ASN A 107 -3.81 -4.64 -6.62
CA ASN A 107 -3.62 -6.00 -6.10
C ASN A 107 -2.22 -6.55 -6.42
N GLU A 108 -1.91 -7.73 -5.87
CA GLU A 108 -0.62 -8.41 -6.02
C GLU A 108 -0.27 -8.75 -7.48
N VAL A 109 -1.27 -9.00 -8.31
CA VAL A 109 -1.11 -9.27 -9.76
C VAL A 109 -0.97 -7.96 -10.56
N GLY A 110 -0.93 -6.82 -9.87
CA GLY A 110 -0.71 -5.51 -10.45
C GLY A 110 -1.94 -4.88 -11.11
N ARG A 111 -3.14 -5.43 -10.91
CA ARG A 111 -4.42 -4.88 -11.39
C ARG A 111 -5.01 -3.91 -10.39
N TRP A 112 -5.78 -2.95 -10.89
CA TRP A 112 -6.46 -1.96 -10.08
C TRP A 112 -7.89 -2.40 -9.76
N THR A 113 -8.31 -2.34 -8.51
CA THR A 113 -9.63 -2.80 -8.08
C THR A 113 -10.31 -1.74 -7.22
N LEU A 114 -11.60 -1.51 -7.42
CA LEU A 114 -12.38 -0.65 -6.52
C LEU A 114 -12.58 -1.35 -5.17
N ARG A 115 -12.49 -0.58 -4.08
CA ARG A 115 -12.75 -1.07 -2.71
C ARG A 115 -14.24 -1.17 -2.44
N VAL A 116 -15.03 -0.26 -3.00
CA VAL A 116 -16.49 -0.27 -2.90
C VAL A 116 -17.07 -0.84 -4.18
N LEU A 117 -17.79 -1.95 -4.07
CA LEU A 117 -18.43 -2.62 -5.19
C LEU A 117 -19.92 -2.30 -5.19
N ALA A 118 -20.41 -1.73 -6.29
CA ALA A 118 -21.84 -1.54 -6.50
C ALA A 118 -22.53 -2.88 -6.81
N PRO A 119 -23.61 -3.23 -6.10
CA PRO A 119 -24.41 -4.40 -6.45
C PRO A 119 -24.93 -4.32 -7.88
N GLY A 120 -24.72 -5.38 -8.66
CA GLY A 120 -25.12 -5.43 -10.08
C GLY A 120 -24.24 -4.61 -11.02
N CYS A 121 -23.16 -3.98 -10.53
CA CYS A 121 -22.16 -3.36 -11.36
C CYS A 121 -21.21 -4.40 -11.94
N GLN A 122 -20.84 -4.23 -13.21
CA GLN A 122 -19.78 -5.02 -13.84
C GLN A 122 -18.39 -4.47 -13.47
N CYS A 123 -18.19 -4.07 -12.21
CA CYS A 123 -16.86 -3.80 -11.68
C CYS A 123 -16.02 -5.05 -11.98
N ARG A 124 -15.06 -4.95 -12.90
CA ARG A 124 -14.36 -6.11 -13.45
C ARG A 124 -13.81 -6.97 -12.29
N PRO A 125 -14.24 -8.23 -12.11
CA PRO A 125 -13.77 -9.07 -11.01
C PRO A 125 -12.24 -9.24 -11.03
N THR A 126 -11.65 -9.17 -12.23
CA THR A 126 -10.20 -9.27 -12.47
C THR A 126 -9.45 -7.95 -12.28
N GLY A 127 -10.15 -6.84 -12.00
CA GLY A 127 -9.59 -5.49 -11.95
C GLY A 127 -9.36 -4.84 -13.31
N PHE A 128 -8.93 -3.57 -13.25
CA PHE A 128 -8.58 -2.67 -14.34
C PHE A 128 -7.08 -2.71 -14.62
N ARG A 129 -6.69 -2.28 -15.82
CA ARG A 129 -5.28 -2.32 -16.25
C ARG A 129 -4.50 -1.13 -15.72
N SER A 130 -5.16 -0.01 -15.45
CA SER A 130 -4.55 1.23 -14.98
C SER A 130 -5.42 1.92 -13.92
N ALA A 131 -4.80 2.84 -13.17
CA ALA A 131 -5.51 3.71 -12.23
C ALA A 131 -6.54 4.57 -12.96
N THR A 132 -6.21 5.06 -14.16
CA THR A 132 -7.10 5.84 -15.02
C THR A 132 -8.37 5.09 -15.38
N GLU A 133 -8.26 3.82 -15.83
CA GLU A 133 -9.43 2.99 -16.15
C GLU A 133 -10.31 2.77 -14.91
N ALA A 134 -9.71 2.53 -13.74
CA ALA A 134 -10.44 2.37 -12.49
C ALA A 134 -11.15 3.65 -12.06
N ALA A 135 -10.48 4.80 -12.15
CA ALA A 135 -11.02 6.12 -11.82
C ALA A 135 -12.14 6.55 -12.78
N GLU A 136 -12.00 6.27 -14.08
CA GLU A 136 -13.03 6.51 -15.08
C GLU A 136 -14.29 5.71 -14.76
N HIS A 137 -14.15 4.41 -14.46
CA HIS A 137 -15.28 3.58 -14.07
C HIS A 137 -15.95 4.07 -12.77
N ALA A 138 -15.16 4.45 -11.75
CA ALA A 138 -15.70 4.98 -10.50
C ALA A 138 -16.52 6.28 -10.69
N ARG A 139 -16.16 7.09 -11.70
CA ARG A 139 -16.86 8.32 -12.08
C ARG A 139 -18.03 8.10 -13.03
N ASP A 140 -18.28 6.86 -13.48
CA ASP A 140 -19.40 6.57 -14.37
C ASP A 140 -20.73 6.78 -13.61
N PRO A 141 -21.65 7.62 -14.12
CA PRO A 141 -22.97 7.78 -13.52
C PRO A 141 -23.70 6.45 -13.32
N ALA A 142 -23.48 5.45 -14.17
CA ALA A 142 -24.08 4.12 -13.99
C ALA A 142 -23.54 3.40 -12.76
N HIS A 143 -22.24 3.49 -12.48
CA HIS A 143 -21.62 2.91 -11.30
C HIS A 143 -22.15 3.57 -10.02
N VAL A 144 -22.11 4.91 -9.95
CA VAL A 144 -22.61 5.65 -8.79
C VAL A 144 -24.11 5.45 -8.59
N ALA A 145 -24.90 5.46 -9.65
CA ALA A 145 -26.33 5.18 -9.57
C ALA A 145 -26.63 3.81 -8.95
N GLN A 146 -25.83 2.78 -9.25
CA GLN A 146 -25.98 1.45 -8.64
C GLN A 146 -25.58 1.43 -7.16
N LEU A 147 -24.53 2.18 -6.75
CA LEU A 147 -24.15 2.30 -5.33
C LEU A 147 -25.30 2.83 -4.46
N TYR A 148 -26.08 3.78 -4.98
CA TYR A 148 -27.17 4.44 -4.24
C TYR A 148 -28.56 3.90 -4.59
N GLY A 149 -28.67 2.95 -5.52
CA GLY A 149 -29.96 2.40 -5.96
C GLY A 149 -30.87 3.42 -6.68
N VAL A 150 -30.26 4.30 -7.49
CA VAL A 150 -30.91 5.37 -8.26
C VAL A 150 -30.91 5.02 -9.75
N PRO A 151 -31.89 5.47 -10.57
CA PRO A 151 -31.82 5.28 -12.02
C PRO A 151 -30.68 6.11 -12.65
N PRO A 152 -29.77 5.51 -13.45
CA PRO A 152 -28.63 6.23 -14.04
C PRO A 152 -29.02 7.45 -14.87
N ARG A 153 -30.14 7.38 -15.59
CA ARG A 153 -30.65 8.48 -16.44
C ARG A 153 -31.05 9.71 -15.61
N GLU A 154 -31.65 9.50 -14.44
CA GLU A 154 -32.05 10.60 -13.53
C GLU A 154 -30.81 11.30 -12.97
N LEU A 155 -29.84 10.50 -12.51
CA LEU A 155 -28.58 11.01 -11.99
C LEU A 155 -27.81 11.80 -13.05
N GLN A 156 -27.69 11.26 -14.27
CA GLN A 156 -27.03 11.95 -15.38
C GLN A 156 -27.75 13.25 -15.78
N ARG A 157 -29.09 13.28 -15.78
CA ARG A 157 -29.85 14.51 -16.05
C ARG A 157 -29.54 15.59 -15.02
N ARG A 158 -29.50 15.24 -13.73
CA ARG A 158 -29.20 16.19 -12.65
C ARG A 158 -27.74 16.66 -12.67
N LEU A 159 -26.80 15.77 -12.99
CA LEU A 159 -25.40 16.15 -13.17
C LEU A 159 -25.26 17.27 -14.22
N ARG A 160 -25.94 17.15 -15.36
CA ARG A 160 -25.91 18.19 -16.41
C ARG A 160 -26.38 19.56 -15.90
N VAL A 161 -27.39 19.60 -15.03
CA VAL A 161 -27.85 20.87 -14.44
C VAL A 161 -26.74 21.51 -13.61
N ILE A 162 -26.02 20.72 -12.82
CA ILE A 162 -24.90 21.21 -12.01
C ILE A 162 -23.75 21.67 -12.91
N GLU A 163 -23.37 20.87 -13.91
CA GLU A 163 -22.36 21.24 -14.92
C GLU A 163 -22.69 22.57 -15.61
N ASP A 164 -23.94 22.76 -16.02
CA ASP A 164 -24.39 23.96 -16.71
C ASP A 164 -24.32 25.20 -15.78
N VAL A 165 -24.70 25.05 -14.50
CA VAL A 165 -24.64 26.13 -13.50
C VAL A 165 -23.20 26.48 -13.12
N HIS A 166 -22.31 25.48 -13.04
CA HIS A 166 -20.87 25.68 -12.82
C HIS A 166 -20.12 26.08 -14.10
N ARG A 167 -20.77 26.08 -15.27
CA ARG A 167 -20.18 26.37 -16.58
C ARG A 167 -18.95 25.51 -16.89
N THR A 168 -19.01 24.24 -16.51
CA THR A 168 -17.91 23.29 -16.68
C THR A 168 -18.46 21.89 -16.90
N ARG A 169 -17.64 21.03 -17.48
CA ARG A 169 -17.94 19.61 -17.66
C ARG A 169 -17.04 18.72 -16.81
N PHE A 170 -16.21 19.32 -15.95
CA PHE A 170 -15.27 18.68 -15.03
C PHE A 170 -14.29 17.63 -15.61
N HIS A 171 -14.30 17.37 -16.92
CA HIS A 171 -13.39 16.43 -17.58
C HIS A 171 -12.05 17.09 -17.96
N VAL A 172 -12.06 18.41 -18.17
CA VAL A 172 -10.86 19.19 -18.47
C VAL A 172 -10.12 19.49 -17.17
N SER A 173 -8.83 19.17 -17.11
CA SER A 173 -7.98 19.56 -15.98
C SER A 173 -7.89 21.09 -15.92
N PRO A 174 -7.99 21.72 -14.74
CA PRO A 174 -7.65 23.13 -14.62
C PRO A 174 -6.17 23.34 -14.96
N ILE A 175 -5.85 24.51 -15.52
CA ILE A 175 -4.46 24.92 -15.76
C ILE A 175 -3.84 25.21 -14.40
N ALA A 176 -2.78 24.48 -14.05
CA ALA A 176 -2.12 24.58 -12.76
C ALA A 176 -0.60 24.42 -12.95
N PRO A 177 0.10 25.51 -13.31
CA PRO A 177 1.52 25.45 -13.63
C PRO A 177 2.37 24.91 -12.47
N GLU A 178 2.05 25.24 -11.20
CA GLU A 178 2.81 24.70 -10.08
C GLU A 178 2.71 23.16 -9.99
N ALA A 179 1.52 22.61 -10.26
CA ALA A 179 1.32 21.16 -10.27
C ALA A 179 2.07 20.49 -11.42
N GLU A 180 2.13 21.13 -12.60
CA GLU A 180 2.90 20.62 -13.74
C GLU A 180 4.41 20.56 -13.42
N HIS A 181 4.94 21.57 -12.72
CA HIS A 181 6.35 21.57 -12.30
C HIS A 181 6.65 20.53 -11.22
N ALA A 182 5.66 20.18 -10.39
CA ALA A 182 5.82 19.17 -9.34
C ALA A 182 5.84 17.73 -9.90
N VAL A 183 5.45 17.52 -11.17
CA VAL A 183 5.36 16.20 -11.80
C VAL A 183 6.44 16.02 -12.85
N ARG A 184 7.14 14.88 -12.80
CA ARG A 184 8.30 14.62 -13.67
C ARG A 184 7.94 14.35 -15.12
N GLU A 185 6.90 13.56 -15.34
CA GLU A 185 6.50 13.11 -16.67
C GLU A 185 5.81 14.24 -17.45
N HIS A 186 6.13 14.37 -18.75
CA HIS A 186 5.62 15.44 -19.62
C HIS A 186 4.09 15.56 -19.65
N ASP A 187 3.37 14.43 -19.59
CA ASP A 187 1.90 14.36 -19.50
C ASP A 187 1.42 13.88 -18.13
N GLY A 188 2.27 13.96 -17.11
CA GLY A 188 2.02 13.35 -15.81
C GLY A 188 0.80 13.95 -15.10
N MET A 189 0.59 15.27 -15.19
CA MET A 189 -0.60 15.91 -14.62
C MET A 189 -1.89 15.46 -15.32
N SER A 190 -1.87 15.27 -16.65
CA SER A 190 -2.99 14.70 -17.40
C SER A 190 -3.32 13.27 -16.94
N LEU A 191 -2.28 12.44 -16.71
CA LEU A 191 -2.45 11.08 -16.17
C LEU A 191 -3.02 11.10 -14.75
N LEU A 192 -2.52 11.98 -13.89
CA LEU A 192 -3.00 12.14 -12.51
C LEU A 192 -4.46 12.62 -12.46
N TRP A 193 -4.81 13.63 -13.26
CA TRP A 193 -6.18 14.10 -13.40
C TRP A 193 -7.13 13.00 -13.89
N ALA A 194 -6.70 12.24 -14.90
CA ALA A 194 -7.42 11.10 -15.42
C ALA A 194 -7.54 9.98 -14.36
N ALA A 195 -6.55 9.79 -13.50
CA ALA A 195 -6.60 8.87 -12.36
C ALA A 195 -7.40 9.42 -11.15
N GLY A 196 -7.88 10.66 -11.21
CA GLY A 196 -8.73 11.26 -10.17
C GLY A 196 -8.00 12.12 -9.15
N VAL A 197 -6.74 12.49 -9.39
CA VAL A 197 -5.92 13.34 -8.53
C VAL A 197 -6.01 14.79 -9.02
N HIS A 198 -6.44 15.70 -8.13
CA HIS A 198 -6.56 17.12 -8.43
C HIS A 198 -5.20 17.84 -8.37
N PRO A 199 -4.94 18.88 -9.18
CA PRO A 199 -3.70 19.66 -9.12
C PRO A 199 -3.36 20.24 -7.74
N ASP A 200 -4.34 20.86 -7.05
CA ASP A 200 -4.14 21.36 -5.66
C ASP A 200 -3.59 20.28 -4.72
N LEU A 201 -4.03 19.03 -4.88
CA LEU A 201 -3.55 17.92 -4.06
C LEU A 201 -2.10 17.53 -4.42
N VAL A 202 -1.74 17.58 -5.71
CA VAL A 202 -0.35 17.38 -6.16
C VAL A 202 0.57 18.42 -5.53
N VAL A 203 0.21 19.70 -5.60
CA VAL A 203 0.98 20.80 -5.01
C VAL A 203 1.10 20.63 -3.49
N ALA A 204 -0.01 20.39 -2.80
CA ALA A 204 -0.01 20.22 -1.35
C ALA A 204 0.87 19.03 -0.89
N LEU A 205 0.80 17.89 -1.59
CA LEU A 205 1.63 16.72 -1.29
C LEU A 205 3.11 16.97 -1.59
N HIS A 206 3.42 17.66 -2.69
CA HIS A 206 4.79 17.97 -3.07
C HIS A 206 5.45 18.92 -2.06
N GLU A 207 4.78 20.04 -1.74
CA GLU A 207 5.27 21.02 -0.76
C GLU A 207 5.41 20.44 0.64
N LEU A 208 4.50 19.55 1.05
CA LEU A 208 4.61 18.88 2.34
C LEU A 208 5.79 17.91 2.39
N LEU A 209 6.06 17.19 1.30
CA LEU A 209 7.08 16.16 1.25
C LEU A 209 8.48 16.75 1.04
N TRP A 210 8.62 17.58 0.01
CA TRP A 210 9.91 18.01 -0.53
C TRP A 210 9.82 19.44 -1.08
N PRO A 211 9.67 20.46 -0.20
CA PRO A 211 9.61 21.85 -0.64
C PRO A 211 10.87 22.24 -1.43
N GLY A 212 10.69 22.73 -2.66
CA GLY A 212 11.79 23.04 -3.59
C GLY A 212 12.58 21.82 -4.07
N GLY A 213 12.05 20.62 -3.87
CA GLY A 213 12.62 19.37 -4.35
C GLY A 213 12.48 19.17 -5.86
N PRO A 214 13.07 18.08 -6.39
CA PRO A 214 12.91 17.72 -7.79
C PRO A 214 11.48 17.22 -8.07
N PRO A 215 11.00 17.33 -9.33
CA PRO A 215 9.69 16.81 -9.72
C PRO A 215 9.54 15.30 -9.41
N MET A 216 8.41 14.94 -8.81
CA MET A 216 8.11 13.56 -8.42
C MET A 216 7.38 12.82 -9.54
N PRO A 217 7.57 11.49 -9.68
CA PRO A 217 6.89 10.74 -10.72
C PRO A 217 5.41 10.56 -10.38
N VAL A 218 4.57 10.38 -11.39
CA VAL A 218 3.13 10.08 -11.24
C VAL A 218 2.89 8.95 -10.21
N TRP A 219 3.77 7.95 -10.21
CA TRP A 219 3.67 6.79 -9.32
C TRP A 219 3.77 7.14 -7.82
N PHE A 220 4.47 8.21 -7.46
CA PHE A 220 4.52 8.71 -6.09
C PHE A 220 3.14 9.21 -5.65
N TYR A 221 2.57 10.14 -6.41
CA TYR A 221 1.27 10.76 -6.08
C TYR A 221 0.16 9.72 -6.01
N LEU A 222 0.13 8.78 -6.97
CA LEU A 222 -0.83 7.66 -6.93
C LEU A 222 -0.67 6.82 -5.67
N GLY A 223 0.55 6.49 -5.26
CA GLY A 223 0.78 5.73 -4.03
C GLY A 223 0.31 6.49 -2.79
N ALA A 224 0.65 7.78 -2.71
CA ALA A 224 0.25 8.65 -1.60
C ALA A 224 -1.27 8.69 -1.42
N VAL A 225 -2.03 8.97 -2.48
CA VAL A 225 -3.50 9.09 -2.41
C VAL A 225 -4.21 7.75 -2.27
N THR A 226 -3.72 6.70 -2.93
CA THR A 226 -4.34 5.36 -2.93
C THR A 226 -4.27 4.70 -1.55
N HIS A 227 -3.19 4.95 -0.83
CA HIS A 227 -2.95 4.38 0.49
C HIS A 227 -3.14 5.38 1.64
N ARG A 228 -3.40 6.67 1.34
CA ARG A 228 -3.53 7.75 2.32
C ARG A 228 -2.41 7.72 3.38
N ARG A 229 -1.17 7.69 2.88
CA ARG A 229 0.02 7.50 3.71
C ARG A 229 0.24 8.67 4.67
N ASP A 230 0.84 8.39 5.82
CA ASP A 230 1.32 9.44 6.72
C ASP A 230 2.46 10.22 6.03
N MET A 231 2.12 11.34 5.43
CA MET A 231 3.07 12.18 4.71
C MET A 231 4.12 12.81 5.61
N ALA A 232 3.84 12.99 6.90
CA ALA A 232 4.83 13.48 7.85
C ALA A 232 5.91 12.42 8.10
N TRP A 233 5.53 11.14 8.17
CA TRP A 233 6.48 10.03 8.24
C TRP A 233 7.31 9.88 6.96
N VAL A 234 6.68 9.99 5.78
CA VAL A 234 7.42 9.93 4.50
C VAL A 234 8.41 11.10 4.43
N ALA A 235 7.99 12.33 4.74
CA ALA A 235 8.84 13.52 4.75
C ALA A 235 10.02 13.40 5.72
N GLN A 236 9.78 12.91 6.94
CA GLN A 236 10.85 12.67 7.93
C GLN A 236 11.88 11.65 7.43
N THR A 237 11.42 10.56 6.81
CA THR A 237 12.32 9.55 6.24
C THR A 237 13.13 10.13 5.08
N LEU A 238 12.50 10.94 4.23
CA LEU A 238 13.13 11.55 3.07
C LEU A 238 14.14 12.64 3.44
N ALA A 239 13.88 13.42 4.51
CA ALA A 239 14.85 14.37 5.04
C ALA A 239 16.15 13.68 5.50
N ALA A 240 16.06 12.43 5.95
CA ALA A 240 17.21 11.62 6.33
C ALA A 240 17.90 10.94 5.14
N VAL A 241 17.16 10.64 4.06
CA VAL A 241 17.62 9.95 2.85
C VAL A 241 16.94 10.58 1.63
N PRO A 242 17.44 11.73 1.14
CA PRO A 242 16.78 12.51 0.09
C PRO A 242 16.93 11.83 -1.27
N ASP A 243 15.98 10.96 -1.60
CA ASP A 243 15.96 10.16 -2.83
C ASP A 243 14.52 9.94 -3.31
N GLU A 244 14.24 10.29 -4.56
CA GLU A 244 12.90 10.24 -5.17
C GLU A 244 12.34 8.81 -5.22
N ASP A 245 13.20 7.83 -5.50
CA ASP A 245 12.84 6.41 -5.57
C ASP A 245 12.52 5.85 -4.18
N VAL A 246 13.15 6.38 -3.13
CA VAL A 246 12.81 6.10 -1.73
C VAL A 246 11.43 6.65 -1.40
N ALA A 247 11.14 7.92 -1.73
CA ALA A 247 9.81 8.51 -1.50
C ALA A 247 8.70 7.70 -2.18
N VAL A 248 8.91 7.34 -3.46
CA VAL A 248 8.00 6.44 -4.18
C VAL A 248 7.82 5.13 -3.42
N TRP A 249 8.91 4.44 -3.08
CA TRP A 249 8.85 3.15 -2.41
C TRP A 249 8.13 3.20 -1.05
N LEU A 250 8.33 4.26 -0.26
CA LEU A 250 7.66 4.46 1.03
C LEU A 250 6.14 4.56 0.85
N CYS A 251 5.67 5.27 -0.18
CA CYS A 251 4.23 5.41 -0.44
C CYS A 251 3.53 4.07 -0.74
N TRP A 252 4.28 3.06 -1.18
CA TRP A 252 3.72 1.76 -1.56
C TRP A 252 3.96 0.65 -0.54
N THR A 253 4.85 0.84 0.43
CA THR A 253 5.35 -0.26 1.26
C THR A 253 5.27 -0.05 2.77
N GLU A 254 4.48 0.91 3.28
CA GLU A 254 4.29 1.06 4.73
C GLU A 254 3.59 -0.17 5.35
N THR A 255 4.07 -0.53 6.54
CA THR A 255 3.77 -1.74 7.32
C THR A 255 3.44 -1.41 8.79
N GLU A 256 3.13 -2.41 9.61
CA GLU A 256 2.98 -2.24 11.07
C GLU A 256 4.28 -1.76 11.75
N LEU A 257 5.46 -2.15 11.21
CA LEU A 257 6.74 -1.68 11.73
C LEU A 257 6.82 -0.15 11.69
N ASP A 258 6.32 0.47 10.63
CA ASP A 258 6.42 1.92 10.43
C ASP A 258 5.54 2.69 11.42
N ARG A 259 4.41 2.10 11.84
CA ARG A 259 3.53 2.67 12.87
C ARG A 259 4.12 2.52 14.28
N THR A 260 4.75 1.40 14.57
CA THR A 260 5.30 1.10 15.90
C THR A 260 6.71 1.66 16.11
N GLN A 261 7.51 1.79 15.04
CA GLN A 261 8.90 2.24 15.05
C GLN A 261 9.19 3.13 13.82
N PRO A 262 8.63 4.36 13.77
CA PRO A 262 8.65 5.22 12.56
C PRO A 262 10.06 5.55 12.06
N ASN A 263 11.08 5.53 12.93
CA ASN A 263 12.46 5.86 12.58
C ASN A 263 13.28 4.67 12.04
N ALA A 264 12.74 3.44 12.09
CA ALA A 264 13.51 2.24 11.76
C ALA A 264 13.99 2.21 10.30
N ARG A 265 13.09 2.49 9.35
CA ARG A 265 13.45 2.52 7.92
C ARG A 265 14.48 3.61 7.60
N ALA A 266 14.29 4.81 8.14
CA ALA A 266 15.25 5.91 7.96
C ALA A 266 16.64 5.54 8.49
N ALA A 267 16.73 4.85 9.63
CA ALA A 267 17.99 4.38 10.18
C ALA A 267 18.64 3.31 9.29
N TRP A 268 17.88 2.32 8.82
CA TRP A 268 18.38 1.27 7.93
C TRP A 268 18.83 1.81 6.57
N LEU A 269 18.04 2.68 5.94
CA LEU A 269 18.40 3.28 4.66
C LEU A 269 19.67 4.13 4.77
N ARG A 270 19.82 4.96 5.81
CA ARG A 270 21.05 5.73 6.07
C ARG A 270 22.28 4.85 6.28
N ALA A 271 22.09 3.68 6.87
CA ALA A 271 23.17 2.70 7.01
C ALA A 271 23.49 1.93 5.72
N GLY A 272 22.78 2.21 4.62
CA GLY A 272 22.99 1.55 3.33
C GLY A 272 22.31 0.20 3.21
N VAL A 273 21.32 -0.13 4.06
CA VAL A 273 20.53 -1.36 3.92
C VAL A 273 19.69 -1.28 2.63
N PRO A 274 19.77 -2.26 1.71
CA PRO A 274 18.99 -2.23 0.48
C PRO A 274 17.47 -2.25 0.74
N ARG A 275 16.69 -1.49 -0.06
CA ARG A 275 15.21 -1.42 0.05
C ARG A 275 14.52 -2.79 0.13
N LYS A 276 14.99 -3.76 -0.65
CA LYS A 276 14.47 -5.15 -0.62
C LYS A 276 14.66 -5.82 0.74
N ALA A 277 15.81 -5.61 1.38
CA ALA A 277 16.08 -6.14 2.71
C ALA A 277 15.24 -5.42 3.78
N VAL A 278 15.09 -4.10 3.67
CA VAL A 278 14.19 -3.34 4.56
C VAL A 278 12.76 -3.83 4.47
N ALA A 279 12.20 -3.97 3.27
CA ALA A 279 10.83 -4.46 3.08
C ALA A 279 10.64 -5.87 3.68
N THR A 280 11.62 -6.76 3.45
CA THR A 280 11.64 -8.11 4.03
C THR A 280 11.61 -8.08 5.56
N LEU A 281 12.40 -7.20 6.19
CA LEU A 281 12.44 -7.10 7.65
C LEU A 281 11.17 -6.46 8.21
N ALA A 282 10.57 -5.51 7.49
CA ALA A 282 9.34 -4.84 7.89
C ALA A 282 8.13 -5.77 7.93
N ASP A 283 8.09 -6.77 7.03
CA ASP A 283 7.08 -7.82 7.01
C ASP A 283 7.44 -9.04 7.89
N GLY A 284 8.65 -9.03 8.48
CA GLY A 284 9.31 -10.24 8.93
C GLY A 284 9.31 -10.49 10.44
N ALA A 285 9.99 -11.58 10.81
CA ALA A 285 10.11 -12.03 12.19
C ALA A 285 11.19 -11.29 13.02
N TYR A 286 12.01 -10.45 12.37
CA TYR A 286 13.14 -9.78 13.00
C TYR A 286 12.87 -8.29 13.15
N SER A 287 12.98 -7.79 14.38
CA SER A 287 12.80 -6.38 14.71
C SER A 287 14.09 -5.56 14.51
N PRO A 288 14.03 -4.22 14.49
CA PRO A 288 15.21 -3.36 14.55
C PRO A 288 16.12 -3.65 15.76
N VAL A 289 15.54 -4.07 16.89
CA VAL A 289 16.29 -4.49 18.08
C VAL A 289 17.10 -5.75 17.81
N ASP A 290 16.55 -6.71 17.06
CA ASP A 290 17.25 -7.95 16.70
C ASP A 290 18.44 -7.68 15.77
N VAL A 291 18.26 -6.77 14.79
CA VAL A 291 19.35 -6.31 13.93
C VAL A 291 20.47 -5.68 14.76
N ALA A 292 20.14 -4.80 15.71
CA ALA A 292 21.12 -4.15 16.59
C ALA A 292 21.83 -5.16 17.52
N ARG A 293 21.10 -6.14 18.05
CA ARG A 293 21.67 -7.21 18.88
C ARG A 293 22.61 -8.11 18.09
N LEU A 294 22.25 -8.47 16.85
CA LEU A 294 23.13 -9.24 15.98
C LEU A 294 24.41 -8.46 15.69
N MET A 295 24.28 -7.19 15.30
CA MET A 295 25.40 -6.26 15.07
C MET A 295 26.38 -6.27 16.25
N ALA A 296 25.88 -6.14 17.48
CA ALA A 296 26.71 -6.13 18.69
C ALA A 296 27.40 -7.49 18.95
N ARG A 297 26.71 -8.61 18.68
CA ARG A 297 27.25 -9.96 18.93
C ARG A 297 28.31 -10.38 17.92
N THR A 298 28.10 -10.09 16.64
CA THR A 298 28.98 -10.56 15.55
C THR A 298 29.96 -9.50 15.07
N ARG A 299 29.89 -8.28 15.62
CA ARG A 299 30.67 -7.10 15.18
C ARG A 299 30.47 -6.73 13.71
N ARG A 300 29.40 -7.22 13.09
CA ARG A 300 28.98 -6.83 11.73
C ARG A 300 28.55 -5.36 11.73
N SER A 301 28.53 -4.73 10.56
CA SER A 301 27.86 -3.43 10.38
C SER A 301 26.34 -3.61 10.45
N LEU A 302 25.59 -2.51 10.70
CA LEU A 302 24.12 -2.54 10.66
C LEU A 302 23.60 -3.07 9.32
N CYS A 303 24.23 -2.64 8.21
CA CYS A 303 23.87 -3.10 6.87
C CYS A 303 24.07 -4.60 6.68
N SER A 304 25.23 -5.13 7.08
CA SER A 304 25.52 -6.56 6.98
C SER A 304 24.57 -7.39 7.86
N ALA A 305 24.33 -6.98 9.10
CA ALA A 305 23.42 -7.67 10.01
C ALA A 305 21.97 -7.68 9.49
N ALA A 306 21.47 -6.55 9.01
CA ALA A 306 20.12 -6.43 8.45
C ALA A 306 19.96 -7.29 7.17
N THR A 307 20.93 -7.20 6.25
CA THR A 307 20.90 -7.96 5.00
C THR A 307 20.92 -9.47 5.25
N THR A 308 21.72 -9.91 6.23
CA THR A 308 21.79 -11.31 6.64
C THR A 308 20.44 -11.79 7.16
N LEU A 309 19.86 -11.08 8.15
CA LEU A 309 18.55 -11.44 8.70
C LEU A 309 17.44 -11.43 7.65
N ALA A 310 17.47 -10.46 6.73
CA ALA A 310 16.56 -10.43 5.59
C ALA A 310 16.75 -11.64 4.65
N ALA A 311 17.99 -12.06 4.38
CA ALA A 311 18.26 -13.23 3.54
C ALA A 311 17.69 -14.51 4.17
N TRP A 312 17.90 -14.71 5.47
CA TRP A 312 17.29 -15.83 6.22
C TRP A 312 15.76 -15.80 6.16
N HIS A 313 15.15 -14.64 6.43
CA HIS A 313 13.70 -14.50 6.38
C HIS A 313 13.12 -14.78 4.98
N ARG A 314 13.74 -14.26 3.90
CA ARG A 314 13.33 -14.57 2.51
C ARG A 314 13.41 -16.06 2.19
N ALA A 315 14.37 -16.78 2.77
CA ALA A 315 14.49 -18.22 2.63
C ALA A 315 13.43 -19.00 3.45
N GLY A 316 12.55 -18.33 4.20
CA GLY A 316 11.61 -18.96 5.13
C GLY A 316 12.31 -19.62 6.32
N CYS A 317 13.53 -19.18 6.63
CA CYS A 317 14.33 -19.68 7.74
C CYS A 317 14.39 -18.61 8.82
N HIS A 318 14.26 -19.02 10.09
CA HIS A 318 14.23 -18.11 11.23
C HIS A 318 15.22 -18.56 12.31
N PRO A 319 16.53 -18.56 12.01
CA PRO A 319 17.54 -18.84 13.03
C PRO A 319 17.46 -17.82 14.17
N SER A 320 17.78 -18.26 15.39
CA SER A 320 18.01 -17.32 16.48
C SER A 320 19.29 -16.50 16.21
N LEU A 321 19.45 -15.39 16.93
CA LEU A 321 20.68 -14.61 16.85
C LEU A 321 21.91 -15.41 17.32
N GLU A 322 21.71 -16.42 18.17
CA GLU A 322 22.76 -17.33 18.63
C GLU A 322 23.18 -18.31 17.55
N ASP A 323 22.24 -18.81 16.76
CA ASP A 323 22.54 -19.69 15.64
C ASP A 323 23.37 -18.98 14.57
N ILE A 324 23.05 -17.71 14.26
CA ILE A 324 23.83 -16.92 13.30
C ILE A 324 25.25 -16.66 13.85
N ALA A 325 25.36 -16.22 15.11
CA ALA A 325 26.67 -16.00 15.73
C ALA A 325 27.49 -17.29 15.84
N LEU A 326 26.83 -18.43 16.03
CA LEU A 326 27.46 -19.74 16.01
C LEU A 326 28.03 -20.06 14.63
N VAL A 327 27.23 -19.89 13.56
CA VAL A 327 27.67 -20.13 12.18
C VAL A 327 28.88 -19.25 11.84
N ASP A 328 28.87 -17.98 12.26
CA ASP A 328 30.02 -17.06 12.12
C ASP A 328 31.27 -17.60 12.85
N GLY A 329 31.09 -18.06 14.08
CA GLY A 329 32.18 -18.63 14.89
C GLY A 329 32.74 -19.96 14.36
N LEU A 330 31.96 -20.67 13.55
CA LEU A 330 32.39 -21.90 12.87
C LEU A 330 33.18 -21.63 11.57
N GLY A 331 33.36 -20.36 11.20
CA GLY A 331 34.12 -19.96 10.02
C GLY A 331 33.36 -20.09 8.70
N ALA A 332 32.03 -20.19 8.75
CA ALA A 332 31.22 -20.09 7.54
C ALA A 332 31.37 -18.71 6.89
N ASP A 333 31.10 -18.61 5.59
CA ASP A 333 31.15 -17.34 4.88
C ASP A 333 30.24 -16.31 5.58
N PRO A 334 30.78 -15.18 6.07
CA PRO A 334 29.98 -14.13 6.71
C PRO A 334 28.87 -13.58 5.80
N TRP A 335 29.02 -13.71 4.48
CA TRP A 335 28.07 -13.27 3.47
C TRP A 335 27.15 -14.38 2.97
N PHE A 336 27.13 -15.54 3.65
CA PHE A 336 26.24 -16.64 3.29
C PHE A 336 24.78 -16.20 3.31
N GLU A 337 24.13 -16.29 2.15
CA GLU A 337 22.68 -16.15 2.00
C GLU A 337 22.05 -17.52 1.73
N PRO A 338 21.12 -18.00 2.57
CA PRO A 338 20.45 -19.26 2.30
C PRO A 338 19.62 -19.17 1.02
N SER A 339 19.90 -20.07 0.07
CA SER A 339 19.15 -20.17 -1.18
C SER A 339 17.79 -20.85 -0.94
N VAL A 340 16.69 -20.15 -1.24
CA VAL A 340 15.31 -20.67 -1.15
C VAL A 340 15.21 -22.04 -1.83
N GLY A 341 15.66 -22.13 -3.09
CA GLY A 341 15.58 -23.38 -3.86
C GLY A 341 16.48 -24.50 -3.33
N ALA A 342 17.61 -24.17 -2.70
CA ALA A 342 18.46 -25.19 -2.08
C ALA A 342 17.82 -25.74 -0.80
N VAL A 343 17.22 -24.87 0.01
CA VAL A 343 16.50 -25.26 1.23
C VAL A 343 15.23 -26.03 0.88
N ASP A 344 14.44 -25.59 -0.10
CA ASP A 344 13.25 -26.32 -0.59
C ASP A 344 13.62 -27.71 -1.09
N TRP A 345 14.68 -27.81 -1.89
CA TRP A 345 15.15 -29.08 -2.40
C TRP A 345 15.57 -30.04 -1.27
N LEU A 346 16.29 -29.54 -0.25
CA LEU A 346 16.66 -30.34 0.91
C LEU A 346 15.42 -30.75 1.72
N TRP A 347 14.48 -29.82 1.92
CA TRP A 347 13.23 -30.05 2.64
C TRP A 347 12.40 -31.15 1.99
N ASP A 348 12.26 -31.14 0.66
CA ASP A 348 11.53 -32.17 -0.08
C ASP A 348 12.24 -33.53 -0.06
N ARG A 349 13.58 -33.54 -0.06
CA ARG A 349 14.39 -34.77 -0.15
C ARG A 349 14.56 -35.50 1.17
N VAL A 350 14.73 -34.77 2.26
CA VAL A 350 14.89 -35.34 3.61
C VAL A 350 13.56 -35.90 4.14
N GLY A 351 12.46 -35.55 3.48
CA GLY A 351 11.13 -36.09 3.75
C GLY A 351 10.46 -35.40 4.94
N ARG A 352 9.13 -35.28 4.87
CA ARG A 352 8.30 -34.70 5.95
C ARG A 352 8.12 -35.66 7.14
N ALA A 353 9.16 -36.39 7.53
CA ALA A 353 9.12 -37.18 8.75
C ALA A 353 8.93 -36.21 9.93
N TRP A 354 8.01 -36.52 10.85
CA TRP A 354 7.68 -35.65 11.99
C TRP A 354 8.88 -35.31 12.90
N THR A 355 9.95 -36.10 12.82
CA THR A 355 11.20 -35.93 13.58
C THR A 355 12.35 -35.39 12.73
N GLY A 356 12.08 -34.94 11.51
CA GLY A 356 13.09 -34.41 10.59
C GLY A 356 13.59 -33.02 11.00
N PRO A 357 14.75 -32.59 10.47
CA PRO A 357 15.26 -31.25 10.69
C PRO A 357 14.26 -30.20 10.20
N THR A 358 14.09 -29.13 10.98
CA THR A 358 13.32 -27.96 10.58
C THR A 358 13.96 -27.26 9.38
N ARG A 359 13.17 -26.45 8.69
CA ARG A 359 13.64 -25.63 7.57
C ARG A 359 14.83 -24.75 7.96
N THR A 360 14.76 -24.13 9.13
CA THR A 360 15.85 -23.35 9.72
C THR A 360 17.10 -24.19 9.93
N GLN A 361 16.98 -25.41 10.49
CA GLN A 361 18.11 -26.31 10.69
C GLN A 361 18.76 -26.71 9.35
N LEU A 362 17.98 -27.00 8.32
CA LEU A 362 18.51 -27.29 6.98
C LEU A 362 19.28 -26.09 6.40
N GLY A 363 18.77 -24.87 6.60
CA GLY A 363 19.48 -23.66 6.21
C GLY A 363 20.80 -23.49 6.96
N LEU A 364 20.82 -23.72 8.29
CA LEU A 364 22.03 -23.65 9.12
C LEU A 364 23.06 -24.72 8.73
N LEU A 365 22.61 -25.95 8.48
CA LEU A 365 23.47 -27.02 7.97
C LEU A 365 24.05 -26.65 6.60
N LEU A 366 23.26 -26.04 5.71
CA LEU A 366 23.76 -25.58 4.43
C LEU A 366 24.82 -24.47 4.57
N ALA A 367 24.64 -23.56 5.53
CA ALA A 367 25.62 -22.52 5.84
C ALA A 367 26.97 -23.11 6.29
N VAL A 368 26.92 -24.12 7.15
CA VAL A 368 28.12 -24.81 7.69
C VAL A 368 28.76 -25.72 6.64
N CYS A 369 27.95 -26.49 5.91
CA CYS A 369 28.45 -27.53 5.00
C CYS A 369 28.79 -27.01 3.59
N GLY A 370 28.34 -25.80 3.24
CA GLY A 370 28.56 -25.14 1.96
C GLY A 370 27.79 -25.73 0.77
N THR A 371 27.46 -27.03 0.77
CA THR A 371 26.80 -27.70 -0.35
C THR A 371 25.65 -28.62 0.07
N ARG A 372 24.66 -28.78 -0.82
CA ARG A 372 23.51 -29.69 -0.60
C ARG A 372 23.94 -31.15 -0.40
N SER A 373 24.95 -31.61 -1.14
CA SER A 373 25.45 -32.98 -1.03
C SER A 373 26.11 -33.24 0.32
N ALA A 374 26.90 -32.28 0.83
CA ALA A 374 27.49 -32.37 2.15
C ALA A 374 26.42 -32.38 3.26
N VAL A 375 25.37 -31.57 3.13
CA VAL A 375 24.22 -31.62 4.06
C VAL A 375 23.56 -33.00 4.07
N LEU A 376 23.30 -33.61 2.91
CA LEU A 376 22.73 -34.96 2.86
C LEU A 376 23.65 -36.01 3.48
N SER A 377 24.96 -35.90 3.29
CA SER A 377 25.94 -36.80 3.91
C SER A 377 25.88 -36.72 5.43
N VAL A 378 25.87 -35.49 5.99
CA VAL A 378 25.76 -35.25 7.44
C VAL A 378 24.43 -35.78 7.99
N LEU A 379 23.33 -35.57 7.27
CA LEU A 379 22.01 -36.07 7.67
C LEU A 379 21.90 -37.60 7.60
N ALA A 380 22.58 -38.25 6.66
CA ALA A 380 22.63 -39.71 6.57
C ALA A 380 23.31 -40.34 7.79
N GLU A 381 24.26 -39.63 8.41
CA GLU A 381 24.89 -40.00 9.69
C GLU A 381 24.02 -39.63 10.92
N GLY A 382 22.80 -39.16 10.73
CA GLY A 382 21.87 -38.78 11.81
C GLY A 382 22.21 -37.44 12.48
N ILE A 383 23.07 -36.61 11.87
CA ILE A 383 23.50 -35.33 12.44
C ILE A 383 22.60 -34.21 11.92
N ALA A 384 21.82 -33.60 12.81
CA ALA A 384 20.99 -32.43 12.51
C ALA A 384 21.47 -31.12 13.17
N ASP A 385 22.47 -31.22 14.06
CA ASP A 385 23.05 -30.08 14.78
C ASP A 385 24.21 -29.44 13.98
N PRO A 386 24.17 -28.12 13.70
CA PRO A 386 25.24 -27.43 12.98
C PRO A 386 26.64 -27.57 13.62
N ARG A 387 26.74 -27.70 14.95
CA ARG A 387 28.05 -27.85 15.62
C ARG A 387 28.65 -29.24 15.38
N ALA A 388 27.82 -30.27 15.46
CA ALA A 388 28.21 -31.62 15.12
C ALA A 388 28.60 -31.73 13.63
N ALA A 389 27.85 -31.08 12.73
CA ALA A 389 28.17 -31.03 11.30
C ALA A 389 29.55 -30.38 11.03
N ALA A 390 29.82 -29.22 11.64
CA ALA A 390 31.12 -28.55 11.48
C ALA A 390 32.29 -29.40 11.99
N ARG A 391 32.11 -30.10 13.11
CA ARG A 391 33.13 -31.02 13.66
C ARG A 391 33.41 -32.19 12.72
N MET A 392 32.39 -32.75 12.10
CA MET A 392 32.54 -33.83 11.11
C MET A 392 33.36 -33.35 9.91
N ILE A 393 32.99 -32.21 9.33
CA ILE A 393 33.66 -31.66 8.14
C ILE A 393 35.11 -31.27 8.42
N ASN A 394 35.37 -30.62 9.57
CA ASN A 394 36.71 -30.20 9.94
C ASN A 394 37.59 -31.38 10.39
N GLY A 395 37.00 -32.41 11.01
CA GLY A 395 37.70 -33.65 11.39
C GLY A 395 38.24 -34.42 10.19
N ASP A 396 37.45 -34.48 9.10
CA ASP A 396 37.87 -35.10 7.85
C ASP A 396 38.99 -34.31 7.14
N GLN A 397 39.01 -32.98 7.27
CA GLN A 397 40.08 -32.15 6.69
C GLN A 397 41.43 -32.35 7.38
N VAL A 398 41.46 -32.53 8.71
CA VAL A 398 42.71 -32.82 9.44
C VAL A 398 43.30 -34.17 8.99
N SER A 399 42.44 -35.18 8.77
CA SER A 399 42.88 -36.50 8.32
C SER A 399 43.40 -36.51 6.88
N LEU A 400 42.91 -35.64 6.00
CA LEU A 400 43.39 -35.49 4.61
C LEU A 400 44.69 -34.67 4.51
N SER A 401 44.86 -33.64 5.35
CA SER A 401 46.13 -32.90 5.42
C SER A 401 47.27 -33.77 5.98
N ASP A 402 46.99 -34.66 6.94
CA ASP A 402 47.99 -35.60 7.47
C ASP A 402 48.32 -36.73 6.46
N ALA A 403 47.35 -37.18 5.66
CA ALA A 403 47.60 -38.15 4.60
C ALA A 403 48.45 -37.58 3.45
N LEU A 404 48.31 -36.28 3.13
CA LEU A 404 49.13 -35.60 2.13
C LEU A 404 50.52 -35.19 2.66
N ALA A 405 50.65 -34.96 3.97
CA ALA A 405 51.94 -34.70 4.61
C ALA A 405 52.82 -35.96 4.76
N HIS A 406 52.27 -37.17 4.63
CA HIS A 406 53.00 -38.44 4.78
C HIS A 406 53.07 -39.29 3.50
N GLY A 407 52.67 -38.75 2.35
CA GLY A 407 52.54 -39.48 1.09
C GLY A 407 53.29 -38.87 -0.10
N ALA A 408 54.57 -38.49 0.04
CA ALA A 408 55.43 -38.18 -1.10
C ALA A 408 56.85 -38.74 -0.89
N GLY A 409 56.97 -40.07 -1.00
CA GLY A 409 58.27 -40.71 -1.24
C GLY A 409 58.74 -40.43 -2.67
N PRO A 410 60.03 -40.21 -2.92
CA PRO A 410 60.54 -39.86 -4.24
C PRO A 410 60.34 -41.04 -5.22
N VAL A 411 59.62 -40.79 -6.31
CA VAL A 411 59.58 -41.68 -7.47
C VAL A 411 60.95 -41.60 -8.14
N THR A 412 61.76 -42.66 -8.00
CA THR A 412 62.96 -42.86 -8.79
C THR A 412 62.57 -43.38 -10.17
N CYS A 413 62.80 -42.57 -11.20
CA CYS A 413 62.77 -43.04 -12.59
C CYS A 413 63.96 -43.98 -12.85
N ARG A 414 63.69 -45.12 -13.48
CA ARG A 414 64.67 -45.91 -14.21
C ARG A 414 64.65 -45.54 -15.68
#